data_AF-A0A3C2CH40-F1
#
_entry.id   AF-A0A3C2CH40-F1
#
_cell.length_a   1.000
_cell.length_b   1.000
_cell.length_c   1.000
_cell.angle_alpha   90.00
_cell.angle_beta   90.00
_cell.angle_gamma   90.00
#
_symmetry.space_group_name_H-M   'P 1'
#
loop_
_entity.id
_entity.type
_entity.pdbx_description
1 polymer ?
#
loop_
_entity_poly.entity_id
_entity_poly.type
_entity_poly.pdbx_seq_one_letter_code
_entity_poly.pdbx_strand_id
1 'polypeptide(L)' 'EDPQFSHRMPFISQDELGADQLPLPIYIDGELPKNPTKAPGVGEHTDEIMAELGLDQQTIDGLRESGAIGAQREAD' A
#
# COMPACT_ATOMS: atom_id res chain seq x y z
N GLU A 1 -10.20 30.65 0.86
CA GLU A 1 -9.76 29.63 1.83
C GLU A 1 -10.89 29.24 2.78
N ASP A 2 -11.28 27.98 2.77
CA ASP A 2 -12.21 27.41 3.75
C ASP A 2 -11.41 26.97 4.99
N PRO A 3 -11.69 27.53 6.19
CA PRO A 3 -10.94 27.19 7.42
C PRO A 3 -11.07 25.71 7.82
N GLN A 4 -12.24 25.11 7.60
CA GLN A 4 -12.50 23.72 7.95
C GLN A 4 -11.76 22.76 7.02
N PHE A 5 -11.71 23.10 5.72
CA PHE A 5 -10.94 22.35 4.74
C PHE A 5 -9.44 22.40 5.08
N SER A 6 -8.90 23.59 5.29
CA SER A 6 -7.47 23.78 5.60
C SER A 6 -7.04 23.06 6.88
N HIS A 7 -7.94 22.96 7.88
CA HIS A 7 -7.68 22.28 9.14
C HIS A 7 -7.73 20.74 9.05
N ARG A 8 -8.38 20.17 8.03
CA ARG A 8 -8.64 18.72 7.93
C ARG A 8 -8.02 18.05 6.72
N MET A 9 -7.65 18.83 5.72
CA MET A 9 -7.24 18.35 4.41
C MET A 9 -5.87 18.95 4.01
N PRO A 10 -4.80 18.80 4.82
CA PRO A 10 -3.47 19.16 4.36
C PRO A 10 -3.12 18.31 3.13
N PHE A 11 -2.62 18.95 2.08
CA PHE A 11 -2.31 18.27 0.83
C PHE A 11 -1.11 17.33 0.98
N ILE A 12 -1.21 16.12 0.45
CA ILE A 12 -0.11 15.14 0.40
C ILE A 12 0.34 15.02 -1.05
N SER A 13 1.64 15.21 -1.30
CA SER A 13 2.17 15.31 -2.66
C SER A 13 2.32 13.95 -3.35
N GLN A 14 2.31 14.00 -4.68
CA GLN A 14 2.70 12.88 -5.52
C GLN A 14 4.09 12.30 -5.19
N ASP A 15 5.06 13.13 -4.78
CA ASP A 15 6.40 12.65 -4.41
C ASP A 15 6.35 11.73 -3.17
N GLU A 16 5.39 11.97 -2.26
CA GLU A 16 5.19 11.15 -1.06
C GLU A 16 4.38 9.86 -1.36
N LEU A 17 3.27 9.95 -2.09
CA LEU A 17 2.31 8.83 -2.24
C LEU A 17 2.20 8.24 -3.65
N GLY A 18 2.93 8.77 -4.63
CA GLY A 18 2.77 8.42 -6.04
C GLY A 18 1.54 9.04 -6.72
N ALA A 19 0.72 9.77 -5.97
CA ALA A 19 -0.38 10.60 -6.46
C ALA A 19 -0.64 11.73 -5.46
N ASP A 20 -1.13 12.85 -5.95
CA ASP A 20 -1.65 13.92 -5.11
C ASP A 20 -2.91 13.45 -4.37
N GLN A 21 -2.94 13.56 -3.04
CA GLN A 21 -4.02 13.05 -2.21
C GLN A 21 -4.39 13.99 -1.07
N LEU A 22 -5.61 13.80 -0.55
CA LEU A 22 -6.06 14.36 0.73
C LEU A 22 -6.10 13.24 1.78
N PRO A 23 -5.74 13.51 3.04
CA PRO A 23 -5.76 12.52 4.11
C PRO A 23 -7.18 12.14 4.53
N LEU A 24 -7.28 11.10 5.38
CA LEU A 24 -8.53 10.79 6.07
C LEU A 24 -8.91 11.98 6.97
N PRO A 25 -10.03 12.68 6.72
CA PRO A 25 -10.33 13.92 7.43
C PRO A 25 -10.96 13.65 8.80
N ILE A 26 -10.66 12.54 9.49
CA ILE A 26 -11.31 12.16 10.75
C ILE A 26 -10.29 12.33 11.87
N TYR A 27 -10.67 13.07 12.90
CA TYR A 27 -9.88 13.17 14.13
C TYR A 27 -10.19 12.01 15.06
N ILE A 28 -9.16 11.40 15.61
CA ILE A 28 -9.23 10.37 16.65
C ILE A 28 -8.44 10.92 17.85
N ASP A 29 -9.09 11.03 19.00
CA ASP A 29 -8.51 11.61 20.22
C ASP A 29 -7.89 13.01 20.02
N GLY A 30 -8.47 13.81 19.12
CA GLY A 30 -8.02 15.18 18.84
C GLY A 30 -6.86 15.29 17.85
N GLU A 31 -6.40 14.17 17.28
CA GLU A 31 -5.32 14.15 16.29
C GLU A 31 -5.81 13.57 14.95
N LEU A 32 -5.20 14.03 13.85
CA LEU A 32 -5.35 13.35 12.56
C LEU A 32 -4.51 12.06 12.57
N PRO A 33 -5.00 10.99 11.93
CA PRO A 33 -4.18 9.82 11.64
C PRO A 33 -2.93 10.21 10.85
N LYS A 34 -1.88 9.38 10.99
CA LYS A 34 -0.70 9.53 10.13
C LYS A 34 -1.09 9.39 8.67
N ASN A 35 -0.37 10.09 7.79
CA ASN A 35 -0.49 9.90 6.36
C ASN A 35 -0.32 8.41 6.02
N PRO A 36 -1.07 7.90 5.03
CA PRO A 36 -0.80 6.57 4.50
C PRO A 36 0.61 6.50 3.93
N THR A 37 1.15 5.30 3.75
CA THR A 37 2.34 5.12 2.92
C THR A 37 1.92 5.03 1.45
N LYS A 38 2.88 5.17 0.54
CA LYS A 38 2.68 4.91 -0.89
C LYS A 38 2.03 3.53 -1.10
N ALA A 39 1.11 3.46 -2.06
CA ALA A 39 0.46 2.20 -2.43
C ALA A 39 1.51 1.22 -2.99
N PRO A 40 1.49 -0.07 -2.59
CA PRO A 40 2.47 -1.03 -3.05
C PRO A 40 2.32 -1.36 -4.53
N GLY A 41 3.42 -1.76 -5.14
CA GLY A 41 3.42 -2.42 -6.44
C GLY A 41 2.69 -3.77 -6.40
N VAL A 42 2.31 -4.28 -7.59
CA VAL A 42 1.71 -5.60 -7.70
C VAL A 42 2.69 -6.65 -7.17
N GLY A 43 2.30 -7.33 -6.10
CA GLY A 43 3.10 -8.41 -5.49
C GLY A 43 4.30 -7.95 -4.66
N GLU A 44 4.46 -6.65 -4.36
CA GLU A 44 5.60 -6.09 -3.62
C GLU A 44 5.89 -6.83 -2.30
N HIS A 45 4.84 -7.21 -1.57
CA HIS A 45 4.95 -7.89 -0.28
C HIS A 45 4.66 -9.40 -0.35
N THR A 46 4.55 -10.01 -1.53
CA THR A 46 4.13 -11.41 -1.64
C THR A 46 5.06 -12.36 -0.89
N ASP A 47 6.38 -12.24 -1.11
CA ASP A 47 7.35 -13.15 -0.48
C ASP A 47 7.49 -12.88 1.02
N GLU A 48 7.46 -11.61 1.43
CA GLU A 48 7.48 -11.20 2.83
C GLU A 48 6.32 -11.82 3.62
N ILE A 49 5.08 -11.65 3.14
CA ILE A 49 3.90 -12.19 3.81
C ILE A 49 3.89 -13.71 3.80
N MET A 50 4.33 -14.37 2.72
CA MET A 50 4.40 -15.83 2.69
C MET A 50 5.42 -16.38 3.70
N ALA A 51 6.55 -15.71 3.85
CA ALA A 51 7.55 -16.06 4.86
C ALA A 51 7.03 -15.83 6.29
N GLU A 52 6.30 -14.72 6.53
CA GLU A 52 5.63 -14.47 7.82
C GLU A 52 4.60 -15.54 8.18
N LEU A 53 3.94 -16.12 7.18
CA LEU A 53 3.01 -17.24 7.33
C LEU A 53 3.73 -18.60 7.50
N GLY A 54 5.05 -18.63 7.45
CA GLY A 54 5.87 -19.81 7.72
C GLY A 54 6.19 -20.68 6.51
N LEU A 55 6.02 -20.18 5.28
CA LEU A 55 6.46 -20.89 4.07
C LEU A 55 7.96 -20.69 3.89
N ASP A 56 8.66 -21.75 3.48
CA ASP A 56 10.04 -21.65 3.04
C ASP A 56 10.15 -21.12 1.60
N GLN A 57 11.35 -20.68 1.22
CA GLN A 57 11.59 -20.15 -0.12
C GLN A 57 11.26 -21.16 -1.22
N GLN A 58 11.53 -22.46 -0.98
CA GLN A 58 11.24 -23.50 -1.97
C GLN A 58 9.75 -23.62 -2.27
N THR A 59 8.90 -23.54 -1.24
CA THR A 59 7.44 -23.56 -1.39
C THR A 59 6.94 -22.31 -2.10
N ILE A 60 7.47 -21.13 -1.74
CA ILE A 60 7.14 -19.85 -2.37
C ILE A 60 7.49 -19.88 -3.87
N ASP A 61 8.67 -20.38 -4.23
CA ASP A 61 9.10 -20.50 -5.62
C ASP A 61 8.17 -21.43 -6.41
N GLY A 62 7.77 -22.57 -5.84
CA GLY A 62 6.82 -23.49 -6.49
C GLY A 62 5.42 -22.89 -6.71
N LEU A 63 4.94 -22.06 -5.77
CA LEU A 63 3.69 -21.32 -5.94
C LEU A 63 3.80 -20.28 -7.07
N ARG A 64 4.96 -19.64 -7.21
CA ARG A 64 5.21 -18.68 -8.28
C ARG A 64 5.31 -19.37 -9.65
N GLU A 65 6.02 -20.48 -9.74
CA GLU A 65 6.16 -21.27 -10.97
C GLU A 65 4.81 -21.82 -11.46
N SER A 66 3.93 -22.21 -10.54
CA SER A 66 2.57 -22.65 -10.87
C SER A 66 1.60 -21.51 -11.19
N GLY A 67 2.03 -20.25 -11.05
CA GLY A 67 1.20 -19.07 -11.30
C GLY A 67 0.13 -18.83 -10.23
N ALA A 68 0.25 -19.47 -9.06
CA ALA A 68 -0.68 -19.29 -7.94
C ALA A 68 -0.49 -17.93 -7.24
N ILE A 69 0.71 -17.35 -7.32
CA ILE A 69 1.07 -16.06 -6.72
C ILE A 69 1.90 -15.21 -7.69
N GLY A 70 1.90 -13.89 -7.49
CA GLY A 70 2.52 -12.89 -8.38
C GLY A 70 1.58 -12.40 -9.48
N ALA A 71 1.96 -11.33 -10.18
CA ALA A 71 1.20 -10.86 -11.33
C ALA A 71 1.19 -11.96 -12.41
N GLN A 72 0.01 -12.37 -12.88
CA GLN A 72 -0.04 -13.16 -14.12
C GLN A 72 0.62 -12.31 -15.21
N ARG A 73 1.68 -12.82 -15.84
CA ARG A 73 2.14 -12.22 -17.09
C ARG A 73 0.94 -12.34 -18.04
N GLU A 74 0.54 -11.22 -18.65
CA GLU A 74 -0.35 -11.33 -19.81
C GLU A 74 0.28 -12.35 -20.75
N ALA A 75 -0.49 -13.37 -21.13
CA ALA A 75 -0.05 -14.31 -22.14
C ALA A 75 0.16 -13.51 -23.43
N ASP A 76 1.40 -13.47 -23.94
CA ASP A 76 1.73 -12.94 -25.26
C ASP A 76 0.87 -13.59 -26.36
#